data_AF-A0A800CCV8-F1
#
_entry.id   AF-A0A800CCV8-F1
#
_cell.length_a   1.000
_cell.length_b   1.000
_cell.length_c   1.000
_cell.angle_alpha   90.00
_cell.angle_beta   90.00
_cell.angle_gamma   90.00
#
_symmetry.space_group_name_H-M   'P 1'
#
loop_
_entity.id
_entity.type
_entity.pdbx_description
1 polymer ?
#
loop_
_entity_poly.entity_id
_entity_poly.type
_entity_poly.pdbx_seq_one_letter_code
_entity_poly.pdbx_strand_id
1 'polypeptide(L)'
;MRTLISKLHFDFMGKRKLAMFFSIALIVTSLASLAIRGLVFGIDFTGGTLIEVGYAQDADLEQVRQVLANNAFSEAQVQQF
;
A
#
# COMPACT_ATOMS: atom_id res chain seq x y z
N MET A 1 -5.28 -10.42 -37.95
CA MET A 1 -5.30 -9.90 -36.56
C MET A 1 -5.82 -8.46 -36.41
N ARG A 2 -6.02 -7.68 -37.48
CA ARG A 2 -6.33 -6.23 -37.41
C ARG A 2 -7.82 -5.86 -37.38
N THR A 3 -8.73 -6.85 -37.43
CA THR A 3 -10.18 -6.65 -37.66
C THR A 3 -11.07 -6.95 -36.47
N LEU A 4 -10.52 -7.46 -35.36
CA LEU A 4 -11.30 -7.83 -34.17
C LEU A 4 -11.58 -6.63 -33.24
N ILE A 5 -10.74 -5.57 -33.29
CA ILE A 5 -10.84 -4.43 -32.36
C ILE A 5 -11.88 -3.39 -32.83
N SER A 6 -12.19 -3.31 -34.14
CA SER A 6 -13.05 -2.24 -34.68
C SER A 6 -14.56 -2.40 -34.41
N LYS A 7 -14.99 -3.52 -33.81
CA LYS A 7 -16.41 -3.79 -33.48
C LYS A 7 -16.76 -3.63 -32.00
N LEU A 8 -15.80 -3.24 -31.16
CA LEU A 8 -16.03 -3.04 -29.72
C LEU A 8 -16.51 -1.60 -29.45
N HIS A 9 -17.82 -1.38 -29.62
CA HIS A 9 -18.48 -0.15 -29.18
C HIS A 9 -18.95 -0.32 -27.73
N PHE A 10 -18.15 0.17 -26.78
CA PHE A 10 -18.54 0.26 -25.37
C PHE A 10 -19.13 1.64 -25.06
N ASP A 11 -20.32 1.67 -24.47
CA ASP A 11 -20.94 2.92 -24.03
C ASP A 11 -20.43 3.35 -22.65
N PHE A 12 -19.25 3.98 -22.65
CA PHE A 12 -18.67 4.56 -21.45
C PHE A 12 -19.47 5.75 -20.92
N MET A 13 -20.07 6.54 -21.82
CA MET A 13 -20.75 7.78 -21.45
C MET A 13 -22.07 7.52 -20.75
N GLY A 14 -22.82 6.50 -21.17
CA GLY A 14 -24.05 6.05 -20.50
C GLY A 14 -23.81 5.54 -19.08
N LYS A 15 -22.63 4.96 -18.80
CA LYS A 15 -22.27 4.41 -17.47
C LYS A 15 -21.55 5.39 -16.54
N ARG A 16 -21.24 6.62 -17.01
CA ARG A 16 -20.49 7.64 -16.26
C ARG A 16 -21.06 7.90 -14.86
N LYS A 17 -22.40 8.00 -14.72
CA LYS A 17 -23.02 8.30 -13.42
C LYS A 17 -22.81 7.18 -12.40
N LEU A 18 -22.90 5.92 -12.82
CA LEU A 18 -22.64 4.77 -11.96
C LEU A 18 -21.17 4.73 -11.54
N ALA A 19 -20.25 4.90 -12.49
CA ALA A 19 -18.82 4.97 -12.21
C ALA A 19 -18.46 6.13 -11.26
N MET A 20 -19.11 7.29 -11.43
CA MET A 20 -18.92 8.46 -10.56
C MET A 20 -19.40 8.17 -9.14
N PHE A 21 -20.59 7.60 -8.96
CA PHE A 21 -21.10 7.23 -7.64
C PHE A 21 -20.16 6.23 -6.95
N PHE A 22 -19.74 5.19 -7.67
CA PHE A 22 -18.80 4.20 -7.17
C PHE A 22 -17.46 4.84 -6.77
N SER A 23 -16.92 5.75 -7.59
CA SER A 23 -15.68 6.46 -7.29
C SER A 23 -15.81 7.32 -6.03
N ILE A 24 -16.91 8.07 -5.90
CA ILE A 24 -17.17 8.90 -4.72
C ILE A 24 -17.28 8.01 -3.48
N ALA A 25 -17.98 6.88 -3.56
CA ALA A 25 -18.10 5.95 -2.44
C ALA A 25 -16.72 5.41 -2.00
N LEU A 26 -15.85 5.07 -2.95
CA LEU A 26 -14.47 4.64 -2.64
C LEU A 26 -13.65 5.74 -1.99
N ILE A 27 -13.74 6.98 -2.50
CA ILE A 27 -13.06 8.14 -1.92
C ILE A 27 -13.52 8.36 -0.48
N VAL A 28 -14.83 8.40 -0.24
CA VAL A 28 -15.39 8.58 1.11
C VAL A 28 -14.95 7.45 2.04
N THR A 29 -14.96 6.21 1.57
CA THR A 29 -14.52 5.05 2.35
C THR A 29 -13.02 5.15 2.70
N SER A 30 -12.19 5.58 1.76
CA SER A 30 -10.75 5.80 1.98
C SER A 30 -10.51 6.89 3.01
N LEU A 31 -11.20 8.03 2.90
CA LEU A 31 -11.12 9.13 3.86
C LEU A 31 -11.61 8.71 5.25
N ALA A 32 -12.72 7.97 5.34
CA ALA A 32 -13.23 7.45 6.60
C ALA A 32 -12.24 6.45 7.23
N SER A 33 -11.65 5.56 6.44
CA SER A 33 -10.61 4.64 6.90
C SER A 33 -9.41 5.40 7.47
N LEU A 34 -8.96 6.45 6.77
CA LEU A 34 -7.85 7.30 7.23
C LEU A 34 -8.19 8.03 8.53
N ALA A 35 -9.42 8.54 8.66
CA ALA A 35 -9.86 9.24 9.87
C ALA A 35 -10.00 8.32 11.09
N ILE A 36 -10.43 7.07 10.90
CA ILE A 36 -10.63 6.11 11.99
C ILE A 36 -9.32 5.44 12.41
N ARG A 37 -8.50 5.01 11.45
CA ARG A 37 -7.26 4.27 11.71
C ARG A 37 -6.03 5.17 11.91
N GLY A 38 -6.11 6.42 11.45
CA GLY A 38 -4.98 7.34 11.41
C GLY A 38 -3.96 7.00 10.32
N LEU A 39 -2.87 7.74 10.32
CA LEU A 39 -1.69 7.52 9.48
C LEU A 39 -0.66 6.68 10.23
N VAL A 40 -0.05 5.71 9.55
CA VAL A 40 1.18 5.08 10.05
C VAL A 40 2.33 5.98 9.66
N PHE A 41 2.79 6.78 10.61
CA PHE A 41 3.88 7.72 10.38
C PHE A 41 5.23 6.98 10.29
N GLY A 42 6.03 7.33 9.29
CA GLY A 42 7.40 6.85 9.16
C GLY A 42 8.37 7.58 10.10
N ILE A 43 9.63 7.14 10.10
CA ILE A 43 10.66 7.65 11.02
C ILE A 43 10.88 9.16 10.89
N ASP A 44 10.63 9.73 9.70
CA ASP A 44 10.78 11.16 9.42
C ASP A 44 9.83 12.02 10.28
N PHE A 45 8.73 11.44 10.77
CA PHE A 45 7.72 12.12 11.56
C PHE A 45 7.69 11.64 13.02
N THR A 46 8.10 10.41 13.30
CA THR A 46 8.12 9.84 14.66
C THR A 46 9.48 9.98 15.36
N GLY A 47 10.54 10.26 14.60
CA GLY A 47 11.91 10.08 15.06
C GLY A 47 12.26 8.61 15.26
N GLY A 48 13.45 8.35 15.82
CA GLY A 48 13.96 7.01 16.09
C GLY A 48 15.30 6.75 15.41
N THR A 49 15.61 5.46 15.21
CA THR A 49 16.88 5.01 14.64
C THR A 49 16.64 4.24 13.36
N LEU A 50 17.28 4.66 12.27
CA LEU A 50 17.39 3.89 11.04
C LEU A 50 18.69 3.09 11.07
N ILE A 51 18.61 1.79 10.83
CA ILE A 51 19.78 0.91 10.72
C ILE A 51 19.74 0.25 9.36
N GLU A 52 20.75 0.53 8.55
CA GLU A 52 20.96 -0.11 7.26
C GLU A 52 22.08 -1.15 7.39
N VAL A 53 21.83 -2.37 6.90
CA VAL A 53 22.77 -3.48 6.98
C VAL A 53 22.92 -4.11 5.61
N GLY A 54 24.16 -4.22 5.15
CA GLY A 54 24.49 -4.92 3.91
C GLY A 54 24.63 -6.42 4.17
N TYR A 55 23.89 -7.24 3.41
CA TYR A 55 24.01 -8.69 3.43
C TYR A 55 24.73 -9.17 2.16
N ALA A 56 25.58 -10.19 2.29
CA ALA A 56 26.26 -10.80 1.14
C ALA A 56 25.32 -11.65 0.27
N GLN A 57 24.18 -12.05 0.83
CA GLN A 57 23.12 -12.87 0.21
C GLN A 57 21.76 -12.33 0.66
N ASP A 58 20.69 -12.68 -0.04
CA ASP A 58 19.35 -12.21 0.30
C ASP A 58 19.00 -12.52 1.77
N ALA A 59 18.58 -11.49 2.50
CA ALA A 59 18.24 -11.60 3.91
C ALA A 59 16.83 -12.18 4.08
N ASP A 60 16.66 -13.08 5.05
CA ASP A 60 15.34 -13.52 5.49
C ASP A 60 14.71 -12.43 6.39
N LEU A 61 13.92 -11.56 5.75
CA LEU A 61 13.25 -10.45 6.45
C LEU A 61 12.28 -10.92 7.54
N GLU A 62 11.67 -12.10 7.37
CA GLU A 62 10.71 -12.62 8.34
C GLU A 62 11.43 -13.09 9.61
N GLN A 63 12.56 -13.79 9.44
CA GLN A 63 13.41 -14.17 10.56
C GLN A 63 13.91 -12.94 11.33
N VAL A 64 14.40 -11.91 10.63
CA VAL A 64 14.87 -10.66 11.26
C VAL A 64 13.73 -9.97 12.02
N ARG A 65 12.54 -9.88 11.41
CA ARG A 65 11.35 -9.29 12.04
C ARG A 65 10.95 -10.04 13.32
N GLN A 66 10.95 -11.38 13.29
CA GLN A 66 10.61 -12.20 14.45
C GLN A 66 11.62 -12.04 15.59
N VAL A 67 12.92 -12.00 15.27
CA VAL A 67 13.97 -11.78 16.28
C VAL A 67 13.79 -10.41 16.92
N LEU A 68 13.56 -9.34 16.15
CA LEU A 68 13.32 -8.00 16.70
C LEU A 68 12.07 -7.94 17.57
N ALA A 69 10.97 -8.56 17.12
CA ALA A 69 9.73 -8.59 17.88
C ALA A 69 9.88 -9.29 19.25
N ASN A 70 10.67 -10.37 19.31
CA ASN A 70 10.96 -11.10 20.55
C ASN A 70 11.93 -10.35 21.49
N ASN A 71 12.65 -9.34 21.00
CA ASN A 71 13.68 -8.59 21.74
C ASN A 71 13.24 -7.15 22.07
N ALA A 72 11.95 -6.93 22.36
CA ALA A 72 11.34 -5.64 22.70
C ALA A 72 11.22 -4.60 21.57
N PHE A 73 11.50 -4.99 20.32
CA PHE A 73 11.33 -4.15 19.13
C PHE A 73 10.15 -4.62 18.27
N SER A 74 8.99 -4.88 18.89
CA SER A 74 7.78 -5.34 18.21
C SER A 74 7.23 -4.38 17.15
N GLU A 75 7.57 -3.10 17.27
CA GLU A 75 7.14 -2.06 16.33
C GLU A 75 8.19 -1.76 15.24
N ALA A 76 9.32 -2.48 15.24
CA ALA A 76 10.36 -2.27 14.24
C ALA A 76 9.89 -2.68 12.84
N GLN A 77 10.04 -1.76 11.89
CA GLN A 77 9.77 -1.99 10.47
C GLN A 77 11.04 -2.57 9.82
N VAL A 78 10.93 -3.76 9.23
CA VAL A 78 12.02 -4.42 8.51
C VAL A 78 11.66 -4.47 7.03
N GLN A 79 12.48 -3.82 6.21
CA GLN A 79 12.31 -3.72 4.76
C GLN A 79 13.64 -3.91 4.03
N GLN A 80 13.56 -4.39 2.79
CA GLN A 80 14.69 -4.46 1.88
C GLN A 80 14.84 -3.11 1.16
N PHE A 81 16.08 -2.65 1.05
CA PHE A 81 16.48 -1.42 0.33
C PHE A 81 17.31 -1.77 -0.90
#